data_AF-A0A966UQR4-F1
#
_entry.id   AF-A0A966UQR4-F1
#
_cell.length_a   1.000
_cell.length_b   1.000
_cell.length_c   1.000
_cell.angle_alpha   90.00
_cell.angle_beta   90.00
_cell.angle_gamma   90.00
#
_symmetry.space_group_name_H-M   'P 1'
#
loop_
_entity.id
_entity.type
_entity.pdbx_description
1 polymer ?
#
loop_
_entity_poly.entity_id
_entity_poly.type
_entity_poly.pdbx_seq_one_letter_code
_entity_poly.pdbx_strand_id
1 'polypeptide(L)'
;MAINRYFNNFPGQNRFNNEHHLMEDVIVESIEIMGHQVYYIPRDSHDDGDKIFGEYSKSKFEKAYSIEAYLANVEGFEGDGDFFSKFGLEIRDTSNFVISRRGFVKGLPSSLRVRPQEGDLIYVPLMHRLFEIKFIEKKLMFYSLGNREPYIYEMRCELFRFSQEDIDTGIEEIDEIEQENAYTQKLNLGLTGFNNFFDNEVVYQSPDGTWANNSANGEIRDWYKANGTMFVVGITGQFTSSGANTLYGNTSHAQFTVLSVDDERNDYVKFDIFDNKDFDTGADLVLDLSETNPFGTP
;
A
#
# COMPACT_ATOMS: atom_id res chain seq x y z
N MET A 1 19.26 46.34 -22.60
CA MET A 1 20.56 45.67 -22.33
C MET A 1 20.44 44.27 -22.89
N ALA A 2 21.28 43.89 -23.86
CA ALA A 2 21.20 42.58 -24.50
C ALA A 2 21.82 41.52 -23.58
N ILE A 3 21.14 40.40 -23.42
CA ILE A 3 21.65 39.19 -22.79
C ILE A 3 23.02 38.80 -23.37
N ASN A 4 23.85 38.14 -22.56
CA ASN A 4 25.20 37.74 -22.95
C ASN A 4 25.16 36.90 -24.25
N ARG A 5 25.91 37.30 -25.28
CA ARG A 5 25.94 36.66 -26.60
C ARG A 5 26.32 35.17 -26.55
N TYR A 6 27.06 34.76 -25.53
CA TYR A 6 27.50 33.38 -25.34
C TYR A 6 26.50 32.53 -24.54
N PHE A 7 25.64 33.16 -23.73
CA PHE A 7 24.61 32.47 -22.95
C PHE A 7 23.24 32.74 -23.57
N ASN A 8 22.86 31.89 -24.52
CA ASN A 8 21.51 31.89 -25.06
C ASN A 8 20.63 30.92 -24.25
N ASN A 9 19.88 31.46 -23.29
CA ASN A 9 18.90 30.70 -22.52
C ASN A 9 17.68 30.27 -23.37
N PHE A 10 17.48 30.81 -24.57
CA PHE A 10 16.41 30.41 -25.47
C PHE A 10 17.00 30.01 -26.83
N PRO A 11 17.75 28.89 -26.90
CA PRO A 11 18.12 28.34 -28.19
C PRO A 11 16.85 28.01 -28.98
N GLY A 12 16.87 28.20 -30.30
CA GLY A 12 15.79 27.70 -31.17
C GLY A 12 15.54 26.22 -30.90
N GLN A 13 14.28 25.76 -31.07
CA GLN A 13 13.67 24.50 -30.59
C GLN A 13 14.48 23.20 -30.62
N ASN A 14 15.64 23.13 -31.29
CA ASN A 14 16.45 21.92 -31.49
C ASN A 14 17.93 22.04 -31.04
N ARG A 15 18.32 23.01 -30.20
CA ARG A 15 19.67 22.97 -29.58
C ARG A 15 19.56 22.73 -28.09
N PHE A 16 19.62 21.46 -27.70
CA PHE A 16 20.10 21.11 -26.36
C PHE A 16 21.57 21.53 -26.32
N ASN A 17 21.88 22.56 -25.53
CA ASN A 17 23.25 23.03 -25.44
C ASN A 17 24.02 22.16 -24.43
N ASN A 18 25.35 22.11 -24.55
CA ASN A 18 26.20 21.33 -23.63
C ASN A 18 25.99 21.74 -22.16
N GLU A 19 25.58 22.98 -21.90
CA GLU A 19 25.27 23.48 -20.56
C GLU A 19 24.03 22.81 -19.94
N HIS A 20 23.02 22.47 -20.74
CA HIS A 20 21.85 21.72 -20.27
C HIS A 20 22.26 20.31 -19.81
N HIS A 21 23.15 19.65 -20.56
CA HIS A 21 23.67 18.34 -20.18
C HIS A 21 24.57 18.40 -18.95
N LEU A 22 25.46 19.39 -18.86
CA LEU A 22 26.31 19.57 -17.67
C LEU A 22 25.46 19.77 -16.41
N MET A 23 24.39 20.55 -16.50
CA MET A 23 23.51 20.80 -15.37
C MET A 23 22.73 19.53 -14.98
N GLU A 24 22.23 18.77 -15.97
CA GLU A 24 21.59 17.47 -15.74
C GLU A 24 22.57 16.45 -15.14
N ASP A 25 23.83 16.41 -15.61
CA ASP A 25 24.89 15.55 -15.08
C ASP A 25 25.18 15.85 -13.61
N VAL A 26 25.37 17.13 -13.27
CA VAL A 26 25.63 17.56 -11.89
C VAL A 26 24.47 17.23 -10.97
N ILE A 27 23.22 17.38 -11.43
CA ILE A 27 22.04 17.02 -10.64
C ILE A 27 21.99 15.52 -10.40
N VAL A 28 22.16 14.71 -11.45
CA VAL A 28 22.14 13.25 -11.33
C VAL A 28 23.23 12.79 -10.37
N GLU A 29 24.47 13.25 -10.55
CA GLU A 29 25.59 12.93 -9.66
C GLU A 29 25.30 13.36 -8.21
N SER A 30 24.72 14.54 -8.00
CA SER A 30 24.39 15.01 -6.65
C SER A 30 23.35 14.12 -5.94
N ILE A 31 22.38 13.60 -6.69
CA ILE A 31 21.37 12.67 -6.16
C ILE A 31 21.99 11.28 -5.97
N GLU A 32 22.91 10.85 -6.84
CA GLU A 32 23.62 9.59 -6.66
C GLU A 32 24.55 9.62 -5.42
N ILE A 33 25.15 10.77 -5.08
CA ILE A 33 26.02 10.92 -3.89
C ILE A 33 25.21 11.04 -2.59
N MET A 34 24.14 11.83 -2.57
CA MET A 34 23.41 12.19 -1.34
C MET A 34 22.08 11.45 -1.17
N GLY A 35 21.58 10.85 -2.25
CA GLY A 35 20.31 10.13 -2.26
C GLY A 35 20.45 8.71 -1.73
N HIS A 36 19.31 8.04 -1.72
CA HIS A 36 19.18 6.65 -1.33
C HIS A 36 18.47 5.88 -2.43
N GLN A 37 18.72 4.57 -2.49
CA GLN A 37 18.03 3.67 -3.39
C GLN A 37 16.63 3.38 -2.84
N VAL A 38 15.62 3.63 -3.66
CA VAL A 38 14.20 3.37 -3.35
C VAL A 38 13.57 2.57 -4.47
N TYR A 39 12.47 1.88 -4.20
CA TYR A 39 11.73 1.19 -5.24
C TYR A 39 10.51 2.00 -5.64
N TYR A 40 10.41 2.31 -6.92
CA TYR A 40 9.26 2.91 -7.55
C TYR A 40 8.30 1.83 -8.04
N ILE A 41 7.06 1.90 -7.59
CA ILE A 41 6.03 0.90 -7.86
C ILE A 41 4.88 1.62 -8.58
N PRO A 42 4.79 1.50 -9.92
CA PRO A 42 3.73 2.11 -10.70
C PRO A 42 2.39 1.47 -10.39
N ARG A 43 1.36 2.30 -10.22
CA ARG A 43 -0.02 1.86 -10.08
C ARG A 43 -0.54 1.32 -11.41
N ASP A 44 -1.04 0.10 -11.37
CA ASP A 44 -1.86 -0.49 -12.41
C ASP A 44 -3.34 -0.56 -11.97
N SER A 45 -4.25 -0.65 -12.92
CA SER A 45 -5.68 -0.80 -12.65
C SER A 45 -6.07 -2.27 -12.75
N HIS A 46 -6.73 -2.80 -11.71
CA HIS A 46 -7.14 -4.22 -11.65
C HIS A 46 -8.30 -4.56 -12.60
N ASP A 47 -9.18 -3.60 -12.90
CA ASP A 47 -10.42 -3.81 -13.64
C ASP A 47 -10.45 -2.96 -14.92
N ASP A 48 -11.22 -3.40 -15.91
CA ASP A 48 -11.39 -2.76 -17.23
C ASP A 48 -12.16 -1.41 -17.14
N GLY A 49 -12.37 -0.94 -15.91
CA GLY A 49 -13.15 0.22 -15.51
C GLY A 49 -14.63 0.03 -15.80
N ASP A 50 -15.49 0.63 -14.97
CA ASP A 50 -16.85 0.85 -15.42
C ASP A 50 -16.81 1.83 -16.59
N LYS A 51 -17.04 1.36 -17.82
CA LYS A 51 -17.01 2.19 -19.04
C LYS A 51 -18.12 3.25 -19.07
N ILE A 52 -19.12 3.15 -18.20
CA ILE A 52 -20.23 4.09 -18.08
C ILE A 52 -19.92 5.16 -17.03
N PHE A 53 -19.42 4.78 -15.86
CA PHE A 53 -19.14 5.72 -14.76
C PHE A 53 -17.67 6.15 -14.63
N GLY A 54 -16.76 5.48 -15.34
CA GLY A 54 -15.33 5.78 -15.36
C GLY A 54 -14.61 5.43 -14.06
N GLU A 55 -15.21 4.60 -13.19
CA GLU A 55 -14.64 4.20 -11.91
C GLU A 55 -13.79 2.94 -12.09
N TYR A 56 -12.61 2.95 -11.48
CA TYR A 56 -11.74 1.78 -11.37
C TYR A 56 -11.87 1.25 -9.95
N SER A 57 -12.38 0.03 -9.80
CA SER A 57 -12.81 -0.51 -8.51
C SER A 57 -11.66 -0.89 -7.58
N LYS A 58 -10.49 -1.28 -8.13
CA LYS A 58 -9.30 -1.67 -7.34
C LYS A 58 -7.99 -1.33 -8.05
N SER A 59 -6.99 -0.92 -7.26
CA SER A 59 -5.61 -0.68 -7.73
C SER A 59 -4.78 -1.95 -7.56
N LYS A 60 -3.87 -2.22 -8.48
CA LYS A 60 -2.91 -3.32 -8.40
C LYS A 60 -1.48 -2.82 -8.60
N PHE A 61 -0.54 -3.44 -7.91
CA PHE A 61 0.88 -3.10 -7.97
C PHE A 61 1.72 -4.35 -8.28
N GLU A 62 2.06 -4.56 -9.56
CA GLU A 62 2.71 -5.80 -10.01
C GLU A 62 4.24 -5.71 -10.18
N LYS A 63 4.80 -4.50 -10.17
CA LYS A 63 6.19 -4.28 -10.59
C LYS A 63 6.87 -3.28 -9.68
N ALA A 64 8.12 -3.56 -9.32
CA ALA A 64 8.97 -2.62 -8.61
C ALA A 64 10.22 -2.31 -9.46
N TYR A 65 10.58 -1.02 -9.52
CA TYR A 65 11.78 -0.54 -10.21
C TYR A 65 12.67 0.21 -9.23
N SER A 66 13.93 -0.19 -9.13
CA SER A 66 14.89 0.56 -8.33
C SER A 66 15.21 1.89 -8.99
N ILE A 67 15.10 2.98 -8.22
CA ILE A 67 15.51 4.33 -8.62
C ILE A 67 16.26 5.03 -7.48
N GLU A 68 17.04 6.05 -7.81
CA GLU A 68 17.70 6.90 -6.83
C GLU A 68 16.81 8.10 -6.49
N ALA A 69 16.51 8.28 -5.20
CA ALA A 69 15.76 9.42 -4.70
C ALA A 69 16.49 10.10 -3.55
N TYR A 70 16.48 11.44 -3.57
CA TYR A 70 16.94 12.25 -2.47
C TYR A 70 15.78 12.58 -1.54
N LEU A 71 15.95 12.34 -0.24
CA LEU A 71 14.98 12.76 0.77
C LEU A 71 15.20 14.25 1.06
N ALA A 72 14.28 15.10 0.61
CA ALA A 72 14.40 16.54 0.78
C ALA A 72 14.07 16.99 2.21
N ASN A 73 13.41 16.14 2.99
CA ASN A 73 13.02 16.48 4.35
C ASN A 73 14.16 16.20 5.35
N VAL A 74 14.86 17.26 5.76
CA VAL A 74 16.03 17.21 6.69
C VAL A 74 15.65 17.60 8.13
N GLU A 75 14.44 18.15 8.36
CA GLU A 75 14.01 18.69 9.65
C GLU A 75 12.76 17.99 10.22
N GLY A 76 12.78 16.65 10.29
CA GLY A 76 11.70 15.86 10.88
C GLY A 76 10.44 15.81 10.01
N PHE A 77 9.50 14.91 10.32
CA PHE A 77 8.24 14.76 9.57
C PHE A 77 7.47 16.10 9.53
N GLU A 78 7.69 16.90 8.49
CA GLU A 78 6.91 18.10 8.16
C GLU A 78 5.60 17.63 7.52
N GLY A 79 4.75 17.07 8.36
CA GLY A 79 3.32 16.90 8.14
C GLY A 79 2.55 17.89 9.01
N ASP A 80 1.28 18.13 8.71
CA ASP A 80 0.38 19.10 9.35
C ASP A 80 0.09 18.81 10.86
N GLY A 81 0.96 18.05 11.53
CA GLY A 81 0.77 17.51 12.86
C GLY A 81 -0.39 16.53 12.93
N ASP A 82 -0.69 16.09 14.15
CA ASP A 82 -1.89 15.32 14.44
C ASP A 82 -3.11 16.23 14.24
N PHE A 83 -3.84 16.02 13.13
CA PHE A 83 -5.02 16.82 12.81
C PHE A 83 -6.25 16.26 13.51
N PHE A 84 -6.83 17.00 14.46
CA PHE A 84 -8.06 16.58 15.12
C PHE A 84 -9.28 17.03 14.32
N SER A 85 -9.98 16.08 13.69
CA SER A 85 -11.24 16.31 12.98
C SER A 85 -12.44 15.88 13.83
N LYS A 86 -13.67 16.21 13.39
CA LYS A 86 -14.91 15.71 14.02
C LYS A 86 -15.02 14.17 13.98
N PHE A 87 -14.24 13.52 13.12
CA PHE A 87 -14.17 12.06 12.98
C PHE A 87 -13.01 11.43 13.77
N GLY A 88 -12.19 12.23 14.46
CA GLY A 88 -11.08 11.74 15.28
C GLY A 88 -9.75 12.40 14.95
N LEU A 89 -8.70 11.92 15.63
CA LEU A 89 -7.30 12.28 15.43
C LEU A 89 -6.81 11.61 14.14
N GLU A 90 -6.40 12.39 13.15
CA GLU A 90 -5.77 11.91 11.93
C GLU A 90 -4.29 12.31 11.92
N ILE A 91 -3.41 11.32 12.07
CA ILE A 91 -1.97 11.50 11.94
C ILE A 91 -1.60 11.19 10.49
N ARG A 92 -0.96 12.15 9.82
CA ARG A 92 -0.45 11.99 8.45
C ARG A 92 1.04 12.22 8.41
N ASP A 93 1.76 11.14 8.16
CA ASP A 93 3.18 11.20 7.90
C ASP A 93 3.41 11.52 6.43
N THR A 94 3.98 12.70 6.17
CA THR A 94 4.35 13.18 4.84
C THR A 94 5.86 13.16 4.65
N SER A 95 6.30 12.89 3.44
CA SER A 95 7.71 12.93 3.05
C SER A 95 7.88 13.46 1.63
N ASN A 96 8.87 14.31 1.43
CA ASN A 96 9.19 14.88 0.13
C ASN A 96 10.42 14.18 -0.46
N PHE A 97 10.25 13.57 -1.62
CA PHE A 97 11.32 12.91 -2.37
C PHE A 97 11.63 13.69 -3.65
N VAL A 98 12.91 13.86 -3.94
CA VAL A 98 13.39 14.53 -5.14
C VAL A 98 14.12 13.52 -6.01
N ILE A 99 13.71 13.43 -7.27
CA ILE A 99 14.34 12.54 -8.26
C ILE A 99 14.80 13.34 -9.48
N SER A 100 15.85 12.84 -10.14
CA SER A 100 16.27 13.38 -11.43
C SER A 100 15.37 12.84 -12.55
N ARG A 101 15.06 13.69 -13.54
CA ARG A 101 14.32 13.24 -14.73
C ARG A 101 15.07 12.13 -15.48
N ARG A 102 16.38 12.30 -15.64
CA ARG A 102 17.22 11.35 -16.39
C ARG A 102 17.38 10.02 -15.66
N GLY A 103 17.56 10.05 -14.33
CA GLY A 103 17.60 8.85 -13.50
C GLY A 103 16.30 8.06 -13.62
N PHE A 104 15.16 8.74 -13.54
CA PHE A 104 13.85 8.11 -13.72
C PHE A 104 13.69 7.41 -15.09
N VAL A 105 14.05 8.08 -16.19
CA VAL A 105 13.97 7.53 -17.55
C VAL A 105 14.97 6.37 -17.77
N LYS A 106 16.07 6.35 -17.02
CA LYS A 106 17.05 5.26 -17.05
C LYS A 106 16.55 4.03 -16.26
N GLY A 107 15.91 4.25 -15.11
CA GLY A 107 15.41 3.19 -14.23
C GLY A 107 14.13 2.52 -14.74
N LEU A 108 13.29 3.25 -15.48
CA LEU A 108 12.02 2.73 -16.00
C LEU A 108 12.01 2.61 -17.52
N PRO A 109 11.38 1.57 -18.09
CA PRO A 109 11.13 1.51 -19.52
C PRO A 109 10.20 2.64 -19.94
N SER A 110 10.62 3.43 -20.94
CA SER A 110 9.88 4.63 -21.38
C SER A 110 8.47 4.33 -21.91
N SER A 111 8.18 3.07 -22.25
CA SER A 111 6.84 2.61 -22.62
C SER A 111 5.84 2.61 -21.46
N LEU A 112 6.32 2.53 -20.22
CA LEU A 112 5.48 2.46 -19.04
C LEU A 112 5.15 3.85 -18.50
N ARG A 113 6.19 4.61 -18.15
CA ARG A 113 6.09 5.96 -17.60
C ARG A 113 7.27 6.80 -18.08
N VAL A 114 6.98 8.03 -18.53
CA VAL A 114 8.01 9.03 -18.92
C VAL A 114 8.35 9.97 -17.76
N ARG A 115 7.47 10.02 -16.75
CA ARG A 115 7.61 10.82 -15.53
C ARG A 115 6.86 10.12 -14.39
N PRO A 116 7.17 10.42 -13.12
CA PRO A 116 6.36 9.97 -12.01
C PRO A 116 4.91 10.45 -12.17
N GLN A 117 3.98 9.66 -11.64
CA GLN A 117 2.55 9.96 -11.63
C GLN A 117 1.99 9.93 -10.20
N GLU A 118 0.89 10.65 -10.01
CA GLU A 118 0.16 10.68 -8.75
C GLU A 118 -0.55 9.34 -8.55
N GLY A 119 -0.54 8.82 -7.33
CA GLY A 119 -1.07 7.51 -6.97
C GLY A 119 -0.10 6.33 -7.19
N ASP A 120 1.09 6.56 -7.75
CA ASP A 120 2.15 5.55 -7.76
C ASP A 120 2.81 5.48 -6.36
N LEU A 121 3.39 4.33 -6.00
CA LEU A 121 4.00 4.10 -4.69
C LEU A 121 5.53 4.16 -4.75
N ILE A 122 6.12 4.53 -3.62
CA ILE A 122 7.56 4.53 -3.37
C ILE A 122 7.82 3.72 -2.10
N TYR A 123 8.59 2.65 -2.23
CA TYR A 123 9.07 1.87 -1.10
C TYR A 123 10.48 2.34 -0.69
N VAL A 124 10.65 2.62 0.60
CA VAL A 124 11.94 2.99 1.19
C VAL A 124 12.46 1.84 2.04
N PRO A 125 13.49 1.10 1.57
CA PRO A 125 14.02 -0.05 2.31
C PRO A 125 14.53 0.29 3.72
N LEU A 126 15.09 1.48 3.91
CA LEU A 126 15.60 1.94 5.21
C LEU A 126 14.49 2.05 6.29
N MET A 127 13.26 2.37 5.88
CA MET A 127 12.13 2.60 6.78
C MET A 127 11.15 1.42 6.81
N HIS A 128 11.28 0.47 5.89
CA HIS A 128 10.29 -0.59 5.63
C HIS A 128 8.86 -0.05 5.51
N ARG A 129 8.68 1.09 4.80
CA ARG A 129 7.38 1.75 4.63
C ARG A 129 7.14 2.14 3.18
N LEU A 130 5.87 2.09 2.79
CA LEU A 130 5.35 2.53 1.49
C LEU A 130 4.81 3.95 1.57
N PHE A 131 5.14 4.77 0.58
CA PHE A 131 4.64 6.13 0.43
C PHE A 131 3.88 6.28 -0.89
N GLU A 132 2.71 6.90 -0.86
CA GLU A 132 1.93 7.22 -2.04
C GLU A 132 2.23 8.64 -2.52
N ILE A 133 2.48 8.80 -3.82
CA ILE A 133 2.71 10.11 -4.43
C ILE A 133 1.38 10.86 -4.56
N LYS A 134 1.17 11.89 -3.75
CA LYS A 134 -0.05 12.73 -3.83
C LYS A 134 0.06 13.83 -4.84
N PHE A 135 1.23 14.45 -4.95
CA PHE A 135 1.45 15.57 -5.86
C PHE A 135 2.87 15.63 -6.37
N ILE A 136 3.02 16.01 -7.64
CA ILE A 136 4.32 16.16 -8.29
C ILE A 136 4.54 17.61 -8.67
N GLU A 137 5.49 18.25 -8.00
CA GLU A 137 5.93 19.58 -8.34
C GLU A 137 6.88 19.52 -9.53
N LYS A 138 6.55 20.31 -10.56
CA LYS A 138 7.24 20.31 -11.86
C LYS A 138 8.00 21.61 -12.10
N LYS A 139 7.96 22.57 -11.15
CA LYS A 139 8.47 23.94 -11.36
C LYS A 139 9.52 24.39 -10.36
N LEU A 140 10.14 23.49 -9.58
CA LEU A 140 11.17 23.89 -8.61
C LEU A 140 12.32 24.69 -9.22
N MET A 141 12.82 24.26 -10.36
CA MET A 141 13.85 24.97 -11.11
C MET A 141 13.17 25.73 -12.25
N PHE A 142 12.60 26.90 -11.93
CA PHE A 142 11.91 27.79 -12.89
C PHE A 142 12.71 27.97 -14.19
N TYR A 143 12.41 27.16 -15.20
CA TYR A 143 12.95 27.24 -16.58
C TYR A 143 14.45 27.59 -16.63
N SER A 144 15.27 26.94 -15.80
CA SER A 144 16.71 27.16 -15.80
C SER A 144 17.27 26.86 -17.21
N LEU A 145 18.05 27.81 -17.75
CA LEU A 145 18.52 27.80 -19.14
C LEU A 145 17.38 27.75 -20.19
N GLY A 146 16.21 28.30 -19.85
CA GLY A 146 15.00 28.37 -20.70
C GLY A 146 14.47 27.02 -21.19
N ASN A 147 14.87 25.93 -20.53
CA ASN A 147 14.31 24.61 -20.79
C ASN A 147 12.87 24.55 -20.27
N ARG A 148 11.92 24.18 -21.13
CA ARG A 148 10.51 24.01 -20.78
C ARG A 148 10.25 22.79 -19.90
N GLU A 149 11.15 21.82 -19.97
CA GLU A 149 11.06 20.59 -19.19
C GLU A 149 11.92 20.72 -17.92
N PRO A 150 11.41 20.31 -16.76
CA PRO A 150 12.19 20.35 -15.53
C PRO A 150 13.27 19.28 -15.51
N TYR A 151 14.38 19.56 -14.83
CA TYR A 151 15.48 18.61 -14.61
C TYR A 151 15.24 17.67 -13.42
N ILE A 152 14.45 18.13 -12.44
CA ILE A 152 14.07 17.38 -11.24
C ILE A 152 12.55 17.32 -11.10
N TYR A 153 12.09 16.26 -10.45
CA TYR A 153 10.72 16.16 -9.94
C TYR A 153 10.78 16.08 -8.43
N GLU A 154 10.01 16.93 -7.74
CA GLU A 154 9.74 16.75 -6.31
C GLU A 154 8.37 16.11 -6.17
N MET A 155 8.34 15.01 -5.44
CA MET A 155 7.17 14.21 -5.17
C MET A 155 6.82 14.42 -3.70
N ARG A 156 5.64 15.00 -3.47
CA ARG A 156 5.04 15.08 -2.14
C ARG A 156 4.30 13.79 -1.90
N CYS A 157 4.80 13.02 -0.95
CA CYS A 157 4.28 11.69 -0.67
C CYS A 157 3.71 11.64 0.74
N GLU A 158 2.70 10.79 0.93
CA GLU A 158 2.10 10.47 2.22
C GLU A 158 2.31 8.99 2.49
N LEU A 159 2.36 8.57 3.76
CA LEU A 159 2.38 7.16 4.11
C LEU A 159 1.16 6.46 3.47
N PHE A 160 1.41 5.38 2.72
CA PHE A 160 0.36 4.64 2.05
C PHE A 160 -0.54 3.96 3.08
N ARG A 161 -1.86 4.13 2.91
CA ARG A 161 -2.86 3.44 3.73
C ARG A 161 -3.47 2.34 2.90
N PHE A 162 -3.38 1.11 3.42
CA PHE A 162 -3.91 -0.06 2.75
C PHE A 162 -5.44 -0.06 2.78
N SER A 163 -6.05 -0.34 1.63
CA SER A 163 -7.49 -0.44 1.42
C SER A 163 -7.83 -1.64 0.52
N GLN A 164 -7.20 -2.78 0.78
CA GLN A 164 -7.38 -4.04 0.05
C GLN A 164 -6.91 -3.99 -1.42
N GLU A 165 -5.87 -3.20 -1.69
CA GLU A 165 -5.10 -3.29 -2.93
C GLU A 165 -4.25 -4.56 -2.97
N ASP A 166 -3.95 -5.05 -4.17
CA ASP A 166 -3.13 -6.25 -4.41
C ASP A 166 -1.71 -5.81 -4.79
N ILE A 167 -0.71 -6.21 -4.01
CA ILE A 167 0.72 -5.86 -4.15
C ILE A 167 1.53 -7.14 -4.35
N ASP A 168 1.76 -7.49 -5.61
CA ASP A 168 2.59 -8.63 -6.03
C ASP A 168 3.74 -8.12 -6.88
N THR A 169 4.75 -7.52 -6.22
CA THR A 169 5.89 -6.90 -6.90
C THR A 169 7.02 -7.87 -7.21
N GLY A 170 6.98 -9.06 -6.60
CA GLY A 170 8.02 -10.09 -6.68
C GLY A 170 9.24 -9.80 -5.77
N ILE A 171 9.15 -8.80 -4.90
CA ILE A 171 10.15 -8.48 -3.88
C ILE A 171 9.52 -8.82 -2.53
N GLU A 172 10.08 -9.83 -1.86
CA GLU A 172 9.57 -10.37 -0.59
C GLU A 172 9.33 -9.27 0.46
N GLU A 173 10.27 -8.34 0.64
CA GLU A 173 10.15 -7.24 1.62
C GLU A 173 8.98 -6.27 1.34
N ILE A 174 8.52 -6.17 0.09
CA ILE A 174 7.41 -5.28 -0.31
C ILE A 174 6.09 -6.04 -0.20
N ASP A 175 6.07 -7.28 -0.66
CA ASP A 175 4.89 -8.14 -0.66
C ASP A 175 4.52 -8.55 0.80
N GLU A 176 5.51 -8.67 1.69
CA GLU A 176 5.28 -8.86 3.14
C GLU A 176 4.47 -7.69 3.76
N ILE A 177 4.63 -6.46 3.26
CA ILE A 177 3.94 -5.28 3.82
C ILE A 177 2.44 -5.36 3.58
N GLU A 178 2.01 -5.93 2.44
CA GLU A 178 0.61 -6.22 2.21
C GLU A 178 0.09 -7.19 3.27
N GLN A 179 0.78 -8.31 3.48
CA GLN A 179 0.34 -9.34 4.43
C GLN A 179 0.29 -8.83 5.88
N GLU A 180 1.20 -7.92 6.24
CA GLU A 180 1.25 -7.33 7.57
C GLU A 180 0.10 -6.35 7.83
N ASN A 181 -0.29 -5.55 6.83
CA ASN A 181 -1.31 -4.50 6.93
C ASN A 181 -2.71 -4.95 6.45
N ALA A 182 -2.81 -6.13 5.85
CA ALA A 182 -4.08 -6.66 5.38
C ALA A 182 -5.02 -6.97 6.55
N TYR A 183 -6.29 -6.62 6.36
CA TYR A 183 -7.34 -7.03 7.28
C TYR A 183 -7.35 -8.55 7.39
N THR A 184 -7.12 -9.04 8.61
CA THR A 184 -6.93 -10.46 8.89
C THR A 184 -8.04 -10.96 9.78
N GLN A 185 -8.72 -12.03 9.37
CA GLN A 185 -9.70 -12.73 10.21
C GLN A 185 -9.11 -14.04 10.72
N LYS A 186 -9.31 -14.30 12.01
CA LYS A 186 -8.92 -15.56 12.64
C LYS A 186 -10.05 -16.59 12.55
N LEU A 187 -9.75 -17.75 11.99
CA LEU A 187 -10.62 -18.91 11.96
C LEU A 187 -10.09 -20.00 12.90
N ASN A 188 -10.96 -20.50 13.78
CA ASN A 188 -10.67 -21.68 14.59
C ASN A 188 -11.26 -22.90 13.91
N LEU A 189 -10.40 -23.82 13.51
CA LEU A 189 -10.71 -25.05 12.80
C LEU A 189 -10.63 -26.26 13.73
N GLY A 190 -11.32 -27.34 13.35
CA GLY A 190 -11.21 -28.63 14.01
C GLY A 190 -9.81 -29.23 13.87
N LEU A 191 -9.35 -29.98 14.88
CA LEU A 191 -8.02 -30.60 14.86
C LEU A 191 -7.92 -31.81 13.92
N THR A 192 -9.05 -32.33 13.45
CA THR A 192 -9.14 -33.45 12.51
C THR A 192 -9.60 -32.94 11.16
N GLY A 193 -8.82 -33.21 10.12
CA GLY A 193 -9.12 -32.81 8.76
C GLY A 193 -8.40 -33.69 7.73
N PHE A 194 -8.66 -33.44 6.46
CA PHE A 194 -8.00 -34.09 5.33
C PHE A 194 -6.84 -33.23 4.83
N ASN A 195 -5.69 -33.85 4.54
CA ASN A 195 -4.45 -33.18 4.11
C ASN A 195 -3.97 -32.06 5.06
N ASN A 196 -3.13 -31.16 4.56
CA ASN A 196 -2.69 -29.95 5.23
C ASN A 196 -2.73 -28.80 4.25
N PHE A 197 -3.04 -27.60 4.74
CA PHE A 197 -2.97 -26.40 3.92
C PHE A 197 -1.52 -26.04 3.59
N PHE A 198 -1.34 -25.35 2.46
CA PHE A 198 -0.08 -24.70 2.08
C PHE A 198 -0.14 -23.21 2.39
N ASP A 199 1.02 -22.60 2.61
CA ASP A 199 1.13 -21.16 2.85
C ASP A 199 0.74 -20.38 1.58
N ASN A 200 0.11 -19.21 1.74
CA ASN A 200 -0.38 -18.35 0.65
C ASN A 200 -1.34 -19.06 -0.33
N GLU A 201 -2.08 -20.09 0.12
CA GLU A 201 -3.10 -20.71 -0.71
C GLU A 201 -4.48 -20.10 -0.46
N VAL A 202 -5.31 -20.13 -1.50
CA VAL A 202 -6.71 -19.67 -1.39
C VAL A 202 -7.56 -20.77 -0.74
N VAL A 203 -8.26 -20.38 0.32
CA VAL A 203 -9.26 -21.19 1.01
C VAL A 203 -10.66 -20.70 0.70
N TYR A 204 -11.63 -21.61 0.69
CA TYR A 204 -13.02 -21.27 0.47
C TYR A 204 -13.97 -22.16 1.25
N GLN A 205 -15.16 -21.61 1.52
CA GLN A 205 -16.31 -22.38 1.95
C GLN A 205 -17.30 -22.49 0.80
N SER A 206 -17.86 -23.68 0.62
CA SER A 206 -19.01 -23.88 -0.26
C SER A 206 -19.90 -25.01 0.26
N PRO A 207 -21.21 -24.95 -0.02
CA PRO A 207 -22.14 -26.03 0.36
C PRO A 207 -21.79 -27.37 -0.30
N ASP A 208 -21.25 -27.33 -1.52
CA ASP A 208 -21.03 -28.50 -2.37
C ASP A 208 -19.54 -28.91 -2.50
N GLY A 209 -18.61 -28.19 -1.87
CA GLY A 209 -17.17 -28.43 -1.98
C GLY A 209 -16.56 -28.06 -3.34
N THR A 210 -17.25 -27.22 -4.13
CA THR A 210 -16.75 -26.71 -5.42
C THR A 210 -16.44 -25.21 -5.36
N TRP A 211 -15.48 -24.76 -6.17
CA TRP A 211 -15.08 -23.35 -6.26
C TRP A 211 -16.18 -22.45 -6.85
N ALA A 212 -16.96 -22.96 -7.82
CA ALA A 212 -17.96 -22.17 -8.54
C ALA A 212 -19.13 -21.68 -7.67
N ASN A 213 -19.42 -22.40 -6.57
CA ASN A 213 -20.47 -22.07 -5.61
C ASN A 213 -19.86 -21.59 -4.27
N ASN A 214 -18.74 -20.88 -4.30
CA ASN A 214 -18.12 -20.38 -3.08
C ASN A 214 -19.02 -19.33 -2.40
N SER A 215 -19.18 -19.46 -1.09
CA SER A 215 -19.92 -18.50 -0.25
C SER A 215 -18.98 -17.52 0.45
N ALA A 216 -17.78 -17.98 0.75
CA ALA A 216 -16.68 -17.17 1.27
C ALA A 216 -15.35 -17.70 0.74
N ASN A 217 -14.41 -16.81 0.46
CA ASN A 217 -13.04 -17.15 0.14
C ASN A 217 -12.07 -16.15 0.78
N GLY A 218 -10.81 -16.54 0.83
CA GLY A 218 -9.70 -15.70 1.26
C GLY A 218 -8.38 -16.45 1.12
N GLU A 219 -7.27 -15.78 1.39
CA GLU A 219 -5.93 -16.35 1.31
C GLU A 219 -5.37 -16.62 2.70
N ILE A 220 -4.65 -17.74 2.86
CA ILE A 220 -4.01 -18.09 4.11
C ILE A 220 -2.78 -17.21 4.32
N ARG A 221 -2.78 -16.42 5.41
CA ARG A 221 -1.58 -15.76 5.91
C ARG A 221 -0.75 -16.72 6.77
N ASP A 222 -1.38 -17.31 7.79
CA ASP A 222 -0.73 -18.23 8.72
C ASP A 222 -1.64 -19.41 9.06
N TRP A 223 -1.10 -20.63 9.04
CA TRP A 223 -1.82 -21.83 9.45
C TRP A 223 -1.08 -22.65 10.51
N TYR A 224 -1.68 -22.76 11.69
CA TYR A 224 -1.15 -23.52 12.82
C TYR A 224 -1.97 -24.79 13.08
N LYS A 225 -1.61 -25.89 12.39
CA LYS A 225 -2.30 -27.19 12.51
C LYS A 225 -2.41 -27.72 13.93
N ALA A 226 -1.38 -27.52 14.76
CA ALA A 226 -1.35 -28.05 16.14
C ALA A 226 -2.47 -27.45 17.01
N ASN A 227 -2.80 -26.18 16.80
CA ASN A 227 -3.81 -25.45 17.56
C ASN A 227 -5.15 -25.34 16.81
N GLY A 228 -5.17 -25.69 15.52
CA GLY A 228 -6.32 -25.51 14.65
C GLY A 228 -6.60 -24.04 14.34
N THR A 229 -5.64 -23.13 14.48
CA THR A 229 -5.84 -21.69 14.26
C THR A 229 -5.31 -21.27 12.90
N MET A 230 -6.13 -20.58 12.13
CA MET A 230 -5.79 -20.03 10.82
C MET A 230 -6.04 -18.53 10.78
N PHE A 231 -5.18 -17.80 10.09
CA PHE A 231 -5.34 -16.39 9.79
C PHE A 231 -5.54 -16.23 8.29
N VAL A 232 -6.61 -15.54 7.90
CA VAL A 232 -7.03 -15.37 6.50
C VAL A 232 -7.09 -13.89 6.16
N VAL A 233 -6.59 -13.54 4.99
CA VAL A 233 -6.61 -12.18 4.41
C VAL A 233 -7.37 -12.18 3.07
N GLY A 234 -7.66 -10.98 2.52
CA GLY A 234 -8.30 -10.86 1.20
C GLY A 234 -9.71 -11.47 1.13
N ILE A 235 -10.47 -11.37 2.23
CA ILE A 235 -11.73 -12.10 2.40
C ILE A 235 -12.82 -11.53 1.50
N THR A 236 -13.44 -12.39 0.68
CA THR A 236 -14.68 -12.08 -0.02
C THR A 236 -15.79 -12.98 0.51
N GLY A 237 -16.89 -12.39 0.98
CA GLY A 237 -17.99 -13.11 1.63
C GLY A 237 -17.80 -13.21 3.15
N GLN A 238 -18.56 -14.08 3.80
CA GLN A 238 -18.48 -14.29 5.26
C GLN A 238 -18.32 -15.77 5.57
N PHE A 239 -17.24 -16.10 6.29
CA PHE A 239 -17.02 -17.44 6.80
C PHE A 239 -18.05 -17.74 7.90
N THR A 240 -18.64 -18.94 7.87
CA THR A 240 -19.61 -19.37 8.89
C THR A 240 -19.15 -20.63 9.60
N SER A 241 -19.44 -20.73 10.90
CA SER A 241 -19.28 -21.96 11.69
C SER A 241 -20.53 -22.84 11.72
N SER A 242 -21.67 -22.33 11.21
CA SER A 242 -22.94 -23.04 11.10
C SER A 242 -23.35 -23.24 9.64
N GLY A 243 -23.95 -24.40 9.34
CA GLY A 243 -24.31 -24.79 7.98
C GLY A 243 -23.14 -25.39 7.20
N ALA A 244 -22.78 -24.80 6.06
CA ALA A 244 -21.67 -25.21 5.20
C ALA A 244 -20.31 -24.82 5.83
N ASN A 245 -19.98 -25.44 6.96
CA ASN A 245 -18.83 -25.08 7.79
C ASN A 245 -17.52 -25.78 7.39
N THR A 246 -17.49 -26.53 6.29
CA THR A 246 -16.25 -27.15 5.81
C THR A 246 -15.47 -26.15 4.98
N LEU A 247 -14.23 -25.90 5.40
CA LEU A 247 -13.26 -25.10 4.69
C LEU A 247 -12.43 -26.01 3.77
N TYR A 248 -12.32 -25.60 2.51
CA TYR A 248 -11.58 -26.30 1.47
C TYR A 248 -10.37 -25.48 1.02
N GLY A 249 -9.21 -26.13 0.88
CA GLY A 249 -8.04 -25.56 0.21
C GLY A 249 -8.16 -25.73 -1.30
N ASN A 250 -7.94 -24.65 -2.07
CA ASN A 250 -8.04 -24.70 -3.53
C ASN A 250 -6.93 -25.54 -4.17
N THR A 251 -5.71 -25.46 -3.64
CA THR A 251 -4.53 -26.14 -4.19
C THR A 251 -4.24 -27.45 -3.44
N SER A 252 -4.25 -27.42 -2.10
CA SER A 252 -3.97 -28.58 -1.26
C SER A 252 -5.10 -29.63 -1.22
N HIS A 253 -6.31 -29.22 -1.64
CA HIS A 253 -7.56 -29.95 -1.41
C HIS A 253 -7.76 -30.35 0.05
N ALA A 254 -7.14 -29.62 0.99
CA ALA A 254 -7.29 -29.85 2.41
C ALA A 254 -8.70 -29.49 2.88
N GLN A 255 -9.20 -30.24 3.87
CA GLN A 255 -10.57 -30.08 4.36
C GLN A 255 -10.59 -30.07 5.88
N PHE A 256 -11.10 -28.97 6.45
CA PHE A 256 -11.20 -28.79 7.89
C PHE A 256 -12.54 -28.13 8.23
N THR A 257 -13.13 -28.48 9.36
CA THR A 257 -14.39 -27.87 9.82
C THR A 257 -14.10 -26.59 10.59
N VAL A 258 -14.73 -25.48 10.21
CA VAL A 258 -14.70 -24.21 10.96
C VAL A 258 -15.57 -24.34 12.20
N LEU A 259 -14.96 -24.21 13.37
CA LEU A 259 -15.63 -24.28 14.67
C LEU A 259 -16.11 -22.91 15.12
N SER A 260 -15.31 -21.87 14.90
CA SER A 260 -15.70 -20.49 15.15
C SER A 260 -14.92 -19.55 14.24
N VAL A 261 -15.55 -18.44 13.93
CA VAL A 261 -14.92 -17.27 13.31
C VAL A 261 -14.76 -16.25 14.44
N ASP A 262 -13.58 -15.66 14.58
CA ASP A 262 -13.37 -14.66 15.60
C ASP A 262 -14.17 -13.39 15.32
N ASP A 263 -14.50 -12.65 16.39
CA ASP A 263 -15.29 -11.42 16.31
C ASP A 263 -14.52 -10.36 15.49
N GLU A 264 -15.22 -9.69 14.56
CA GLU A 264 -14.66 -8.74 13.58
C GLU A 264 -14.00 -7.51 14.22
N ARG A 265 -14.08 -7.39 15.55
CA ARG A 265 -13.56 -6.27 16.34
C ARG A 265 -12.08 -6.39 16.68
N ASN A 266 -11.53 -7.61 16.70
CA ASN A 266 -10.10 -7.81 16.94
C ASN A 266 -9.31 -7.33 15.72
N ASP A 267 -8.28 -6.54 15.94
CA ASP A 267 -7.28 -6.27 14.92
C ASP A 267 -6.11 -7.26 15.02
N TYR A 268 -5.77 -7.89 13.90
CA TYR A 268 -4.68 -8.84 13.77
C TYR A 268 -3.58 -8.34 12.81
N VAL A 269 -3.63 -7.05 12.47
CA VAL A 269 -2.56 -6.32 11.79
C VAL A 269 -1.33 -6.31 12.68
N LYS A 270 -0.19 -6.68 12.09
CA LYS A 270 1.07 -6.79 12.82
C LYS A 270 1.56 -5.38 13.17
N PHE A 271 1.97 -5.18 14.42
CA PHE A 271 2.44 -3.89 14.97
C PHE A 271 1.36 -2.80 15.17
N ASP A 272 0.09 -3.07 14.88
CA ASP A 272 -0.98 -2.21 15.38
C ASP A 272 -1.18 -2.46 16.88
N ILE A 273 -1.22 -1.37 17.64
CA ILE A 273 -1.46 -1.37 19.09
C ILE A 273 -2.89 -0.96 19.42
N PHE A 274 -3.68 -0.59 18.42
CA PHE A 274 -5.04 -0.12 18.58
C PHE A 274 -6.02 -1.26 18.24
N ASP A 275 -6.71 -1.77 19.26
CA ASP A 275 -7.77 -2.77 19.07
C ASP A 275 -9.10 -2.20 19.61
N ASN A 276 -10.13 -2.19 18.77
CA ASN A 276 -11.47 -1.75 19.17
C ASN A 276 -12.07 -2.64 20.26
N LYS A 277 -11.66 -3.90 20.34
CA LYS A 277 -12.10 -4.84 21.38
C LYS A 277 -11.66 -4.44 22.78
N ASP A 278 -10.50 -3.79 22.92
CA ASP A 278 -10.03 -3.32 24.21
C ASP A 278 -10.92 -2.20 24.75
N PHE A 279 -11.40 -1.30 23.86
CA PHE A 279 -12.35 -0.26 24.22
C PHE A 279 -13.72 -0.85 24.59
N ASP A 280 -14.20 -1.87 23.87
CA ASP A 280 -15.47 -2.54 24.13
C ASP A 280 -15.44 -3.28 25.48
N THR A 281 -14.42 -4.12 25.70
CA THR A 281 -14.23 -4.85 26.96
C THR A 281 -14.01 -3.91 28.15
N GLY A 282 -13.33 -2.79 27.92
CA GLY A 282 -13.16 -1.73 28.91
C GLY A 282 -14.48 -0.99 29.22
N ALA A 283 -15.34 -0.79 28.22
CA ALA A 283 -16.65 -0.16 28.39
C ALA A 283 -17.61 -1.05 29.18
N ASP A 284 -17.62 -2.37 28.95
CA ASP A 284 -18.43 -3.34 29.70
C ASP A 284 -18.09 -3.35 31.20
N LEU A 285 -16.83 -3.05 31.56
CA LEU A 285 -16.42 -2.91 32.96
C LEU A 285 -17.02 -1.66 33.64
N VAL A 286 -17.34 -0.63 32.85
CA VAL A 286 -17.82 0.67 33.34
C VAL A 286 -19.34 0.79 33.23
N LEU A 287 -19.95 0.21 32.18
CA LEU A 287 -21.36 0.30 31.86
C LEU A 287 -21.98 -1.11 31.87
N ASP A 288 -22.50 -1.55 33.01
CA ASP A 288 -23.26 -2.80 33.11
C ASP A 288 -24.69 -2.59 32.59
N LEU A 289 -24.94 -3.04 31.35
CA LEU A 289 -26.27 -2.99 30.71
C LEU A 289 -27.05 -4.30 30.84
N SER A 290 -26.59 -5.23 31.69
CA SER A 290 -27.29 -6.51 31.92
C SER A 290 -28.57 -6.34 32.75
N GLU A 291 -28.69 -5.24 33.51
CA GLU A 291 -29.91 -4.88 34.22
C GLU A 291 -30.91 -4.15 33.30
N THR A 292 -32.21 -4.41 33.49
CA THR A 292 -33.29 -3.78 32.72
C THR A 292 -33.39 -2.26 32.96
N ASN A 293 -32.76 -1.74 34.03
CA ASN A 293 -32.74 -0.32 34.34
C ASN A 293 -31.37 0.11 34.93
N PRO A 294 -30.32 0.19 34.11
CA PRO A 294 -28.96 0.40 34.58
C PRO A 294 -28.69 1.82 35.12
N PHE A 295 -29.64 2.74 34.97
CA PHE A 295 -29.51 4.14 35.41
C PHE A 295 -30.66 4.65 36.27
N GLY A 296 -31.56 3.77 36.75
CA GLY A 296 -32.71 4.19 37.55
C GLY A 296 -32.75 3.50 38.91
N THR A 297 -33.10 4.25 39.95
CA THR A 297 -33.45 3.67 41.25
C THR A 297 -34.85 3.03 41.19
N PRO A 298 -35.10 1.93 41.92
CA PRO A 298 -36.35 1.16 41.85
C PRO A 298 -37.60 1.97 42.20
#